data_AF-A0A7S0PER3-F1
#
_entry.id   AF-A0A7S0PER3-F1
#
_cell.length_a   1.000
_cell.length_b   1.000
_cell.length_c   1.000
_cell.angle_alpha   90.00
_cell.angle_beta   90.00
_cell.angle_gamma   90.00
#
_symmetry.space_group_name_H-M   'P 1'
#
loop_
_entity.id
_entity.type
_entity.pdbx_description
1 polymer ?
#
loop_
_entity_poly.entity_id
_entity_poly.type
_entity_poly.pdbx_seq_one_letter_code
_entity_poly.pdbx_strand_id
1 'polypeptide(L)'
;PAGADVIKLLKNAVLGQPVPPMVDPNMKPVEGAGFPQDIFEKLKFVVPVVIYLDNALAHLFNDLQEVVMRLFGGRVVLGPPGTPLGRPEVESNIHRTRKCFDLQLPGALGSGPKDPLRQIADCPTEKLVHFNHYEQGLYCQLANENVSDSASAGYLDSFTRMKELLARGTFEPNYLPEHQRE
;
A
#
# COMPACT_ATOMS: atom_id res chain seq x y z
N PRO A 1 4.28 8.14 11.27
CA PRO A 1 3.20 8.74 10.45
C PRO A 1 2.30 9.66 11.29
N ALA A 2 1.95 10.82 10.74
CA ALA A 2 0.90 11.68 11.29
C ALA A 2 -0.48 11.18 10.82
N GLY A 3 -1.56 11.51 11.54
CA GLY A 3 -2.93 11.14 11.12
C GLY A 3 -3.31 11.66 9.73
N ALA A 4 -2.78 12.84 9.35
CA ALA A 4 -2.95 13.42 8.02
C ALA A 4 -2.37 12.55 6.90
N ASP A 5 -1.26 11.84 7.15
CA ASP A 5 -0.65 10.95 6.16
C ASP A 5 -1.56 9.74 5.88
N VAL A 6 -2.21 9.22 6.92
CA VAL A 6 -3.16 8.10 6.81
C VAL A 6 -4.41 8.54 6.05
N ILE A 7 -4.91 9.76 6.30
CA ILE A 7 -6.03 10.33 5.53
C ILE A 7 -5.66 10.46 4.06
N LYS A 8 -4.46 10.97 3.75
CA LYS A 8 -3.96 11.09 2.37
C LYS A 8 -3.85 9.71 1.70
N LEU A 9 -3.32 8.72 2.40
CA LEU A 9 -3.23 7.34 1.92
C LEU A 9 -4.62 6.80 1.53
N LEU A 10 -5.61 6.96 2.42
CA LEU A 10 -6.97 6.48 2.16
C LEU A 10 -7.63 7.22 1.01
N LYS A 11 -7.42 8.54 0.89
CA LYS A 11 -7.90 9.31 -0.26
C LYS A 11 -7.29 8.78 -1.57
N ASN A 12 -5.99 8.56 -1.61
CA ASN A 12 -5.32 8.03 -2.80
C ASN A 12 -5.79 6.61 -3.16
N ALA A 13 -6.08 5.78 -2.15
CA ALA A 13 -6.62 4.44 -2.38
C ALA A 13 -7.99 4.46 -3.09
N VAL A 14 -8.79 5.50 -2.86
CA VAL A 14 -10.13 5.66 -3.47
C VAL A 14 -10.07 6.41 -4.81
N LEU A 15 -9.28 7.49 -4.87
CA LEU A 15 -9.25 8.42 -6.01
C LEU A 15 -8.24 8.03 -7.09
N GLY A 16 -7.18 7.31 -6.74
CA GLY A 16 -6.04 7.03 -7.61
C GLY A 16 -4.73 7.31 -6.89
N GLN A 17 -3.75 6.42 -7.07
CA GLN A 17 -2.43 6.63 -6.50
C GLN A 17 -1.67 7.63 -7.38
N PRO A 18 -1.14 8.74 -6.82
CA PRO A 18 -0.37 9.68 -7.61
C PRO A 18 0.90 9.02 -8.15
N VAL A 19 1.13 9.16 -9.46
CA VAL A 19 2.35 8.68 -10.10
C VAL A 19 3.50 9.62 -9.69
N PRO A 20 4.59 9.10 -9.12
CA PRO A 20 5.75 9.92 -8.77
C PRO A 20 6.44 10.45 -10.04
N PRO A 21 7.26 11.51 -9.91
CA PRO A 21 8.06 12.02 -11.03
C PRO A 21 8.89 10.91 -11.67
N MET A 22 8.88 10.83 -13.00
CA MET A 22 9.70 9.87 -13.73
C MET A 22 11.15 10.38 -13.77
N VAL A 23 12.02 9.77 -12.96
CA VAL A 23 13.44 10.14 -12.87
C VAL A 23 14.29 9.23 -13.75
N ASP A 24 13.99 7.93 -13.76
CA ASP A 24 14.61 6.95 -14.66
C ASP A 24 13.57 6.39 -15.65
N PRO A 25 13.72 6.62 -16.96
CA PRO A 25 12.79 6.11 -17.97
C PRO A 25 12.69 4.58 -18.06
N ASN A 26 13.69 3.86 -17.55
CA ASN A 26 13.73 2.39 -17.54
C ASN A 26 13.01 1.81 -16.31
N MET A 27 12.77 2.63 -15.29
CA MET A 27 12.10 2.22 -14.06
C MET A 27 10.59 2.45 -14.18
N LYS A 28 9.90 1.49 -14.80
CA LYS A 28 8.45 1.54 -15.00
C LYS A 28 7.80 0.26 -14.47
N PRO A 29 6.53 0.32 -14.03
CA PRO A 29 5.77 -0.89 -13.75
C PRO A 29 5.73 -1.80 -14.99
N VAL A 30 5.63 -3.10 -14.77
CA VAL A 30 5.46 -4.07 -15.86
C VAL A 30 4.12 -3.85 -16.55
N GLU A 31 3.98 -4.31 -17.79
CA GLU A 31 2.73 -4.14 -18.53
C GLU A 31 1.55 -4.78 -17.78
N GLY A 32 0.46 -4.03 -17.60
CA GLY A 32 -0.72 -4.46 -16.84
C GLY A 32 -0.61 -4.29 -15.32
N ALA A 33 0.57 -3.92 -14.79
CA ALA A 33 0.73 -3.57 -13.38
C ALA A 33 0.21 -2.16 -13.07
N GLY A 34 -0.20 -1.95 -11.83
CA GLY A 34 -0.72 -0.67 -11.37
C GLY A 34 -1.42 -0.82 -10.03
N PHE A 35 -2.24 0.17 -9.68
CA PHE A 35 -3.11 0.10 -8.51
C PHE A 35 -4.53 -0.30 -8.94
N PRO A 36 -5.29 -1.03 -8.09
CA PRO A 36 -6.60 -1.57 -8.46
C PRO A 36 -7.57 -0.55 -9.08
N GLN A 37 -7.64 0.66 -8.52
CA GLN A 37 -8.51 1.74 -8.95
C GLN A 37 -8.10 2.38 -10.28
N ASP A 38 -6.82 2.27 -10.66
CA ASP A 38 -6.29 2.78 -11.91
C ASP A 38 -6.44 1.77 -13.06
N ILE A 39 -6.51 0.47 -12.72
CA ILE A 39 -6.56 -0.64 -13.67
C ILE A 39 -8.00 -1.14 -13.89
N PHE A 40 -8.81 -1.21 -12.83
CA PHE A 40 -10.20 -1.64 -12.91
C PHE A 40 -11.13 -0.45 -12.76
N GLU A 41 -11.78 -0.04 -13.85
CA GLU A 41 -12.72 1.08 -13.86
C GLU A 41 -13.85 0.91 -12.82
N LYS A 42 -14.33 -0.32 -12.62
CA LYS A 42 -15.34 -0.66 -11.61
C LYS A 42 -14.87 -0.46 -10.16
N LEU A 43 -13.57 -0.30 -9.92
CA LEU A 43 -13.01 -0.06 -8.58
C LEU A 43 -12.68 1.40 -8.33
N LYS A 44 -12.80 2.25 -9.36
CA LYS A 44 -12.62 3.69 -9.19
C LYS A 44 -13.70 4.23 -8.26
N PHE A 45 -13.29 5.01 -7.26
CA PHE A 45 -14.17 5.55 -6.22
C PHE A 45 -14.82 4.51 -5.31
N VAL A 46 -14.41 3.25 -5.35
CA VAL A 46 -14.91 2.24 -4.41
C VAL A 46 -14.29 2.51 -3.04
N VAL A 47 -15.16 2.58 -2.04
CA VAL A 47 -14.77 2.84 -0.66
C VAL A 47 -14.88 1.56 0.18
N PRO A 48 -13.89 1.26 1.03
CA PRO A 48 -13.98 0.12 1.92
C PRO A 48 -15.07 0.34 2.99
N VAL A 49 -15.98 -0.62 3.13
CA VAL A 49 -17.04 -0.58 4.15
C VAL A 49 -16.49 -0.82 5.55
N VAL A 50 -15.41 -1.59 5.67
CA VAL A 50 -14.77 -1.91 6.96
C VAL A 50 -13.26 -1.76 6.80
N ILE A 51 -12.63 -1.01 7.72
CA ILE A 51 -11.18 -0.85 7.78
C ILE A 51 -10.68 -1.30 9.16
N TYR A 52 -9.72 -2.21 9.19
CA TYR A 52 -9.07 -2.67 10.43
C TYR A 52 -7.74 -1.93 10.66
N LEU A 53 -7.61 -1.24 11.79
CA LEU A 53 -6.42 -0.47 12.17
C LEU A 53 -5.69 -1.09 13.37
N ASP A 54 -4.39 -0.80 13.54
CA ASP A 54 -3.52 -1.37 14.58
C ASP A 54 -3.59 -0.66 15.94
N ASN A 55 -4.47 0.33 16.08
CA ASN A 55 -4.53 1.24 17.22
C ASN A 55 -3.22 2.00 17.52
N ALA A 56 -2.36 2.22 16.52
CA ALA A 56 -1.26 3.17 16.63
C ALA A 56 -1.79 4.56 17.01
N LEU A 57 -0.95 5.38 17.65
CA LEU A 57 -1.30 6.75 18.04
C LEU A 57 -1.82 7.59 16.86
N ALA A 58 -1.33 7.35 15.65
CA ALA A 58 -1.80 8.01 14.43
C ALA A 58 -3.28 7.68 14.08
N HIS A 59 -3.79 6.53 14.51
CA HIS A 59 -5.16 6.07 14.29
C HIS A 59 -6.16 6.58 15.32
N LEU A 60 -5.67 7.05 16.47
CA LEU A 60 -6.48 7.71 17.51
C LEU A 60 -6.77 9.18 17.19
N PHE A 61 -6.34 9.65 16.03
CA PHE A 61 -6.67 10.98 15.55
C PHE A 61 -8.15 11.02 15.16
N ASN A 62 -8.95 11.82 15.88
CA ASN A 62 -10.40 11.88 15.71
C ASN A 62 -10.81 12.14 14.26
N ASP A 63 -10.09 13.02 13.56
CA ASP A 63 -10.40 13.36 12.17
C ASP A 63 -10.23 12.16 11.22
N LEU A 64 -9.37 11.19 11.54
CA LEU A 64 -9.25 9.97 10.73
C LEU A 64 -10.52 9.12 10.84
N GLN A 65 -11.01 8.92 12.06
CA GLN A 65 -12.23 8.16 12.29
C GLN A 65 -13.43 8.88 11.69
N GLU A 66 -13.47 10.22 11.82
CA GLU A 66 -14.51 11.05 11.22
C GLU A 66 -14.48 11.00 9.69
N VAL A 67 -13.30 11.05 9.06
CA VAL A 67 -13.15 10.90 7.61
C VAL A 67 -13.64 9.52 7.16
N VAL A 68 -13.20 8.43 7.80
CA VAL A 68 -13.61 7.09 7.39
C VAL A 68 -15.11 6.85 7.60
N MET A 69 -15.68 7.35 8.70
CA MET A 69 -17.09 7.17 9.00
C MET A 69 -18.01 8.10 8.19
N ARG A 70 -17.61 9.37 7.99
CA ARG A 70 -18.46 10.38 7.33
C ARG A 70 -18.26 10.47 5.81
N LEU A 71 -17.02 10.38 5.32
CA LEU A 71 -16.76 10.46 3.86
C LEU A 71 -16.98 9.12 3.19
N PHE A 72 -16.52 8.02 3.81
CA PHE A 72 -16.62 6.71 3.17
C PHE A 72 -17.85 5.91 3.61
N GLY A 73 -18.60 6.38 4.61
CA GLY A 73 -19.74 5.64 5.18
C GLY A 73 -19.33 4.31 5.80
N GLY A 74 -18.04 4.12 6.06
CA GLY A 74 -17.45 2.87 6.53
C GLY A 74 -17.39 2.78 8.04
N ARG A 75 -16.94 1.62 8.52
CA ARG A 75 -16.69 1.35 9.94
C ARG A 75 -15.21 1.15 10.17
N VAL A 76 -14.64 1.88 11.12
CA VAL A 76 -13.30 1.62 11.62
C VAL A 76 -13.38 0.58 12.72
N VAL A 77 -12.65 -0.52 12.56
CA VAL A 77 -12.49 -1.53 13.59
C VAL A 77 -11.11 -1.38 14.20
N LEU A 78 -11.09 -0.91 15.44
CA LEU A 78 -9.90 -0.87 16.28
C LEU A 78 -9.77 -2.25 16.94
N GLY A 79 -8.65 -2.94 16.70
CA GLY A 79 -8.40 -4.25 17.30
C GLY A 79 -8.24 -4.18 18.83
N PRO A 80 -8.20 -5.31 19.55
CA PRO A 80 -7.78 -5.30 20.94
C PRO A 80 -6.36 -4.72 21.06
N PRO A 81 -6.07 -3.82 22.03
CA PRO A 81 -4.72 -3.36 22.28
C PRO A 81 -3.79 -4.55 22.55
N GLY A 82 -2.65 -4.62 21.87
CA GLY A 82 -1.64 -5.65 22.11
C GLY A 82 -1.92 -7.03 21.48
N THR A 83 -2.88 -7.14 20.56
CA THR A 83 -3.06 -8.36 19.73
C THR A 83 -2.57 -8.14 18.29
N PRO A 84 -1.26 -8.27 18.01
CA PRO A 84 -0.70 -8.06 16.66
C PRO A 84 -1.18 -9.10 15.64
N LEU A 85 -1.60 -10.28 16.10
CA LEU A 85 -1.97 -11.43 15.27
C LEU A 85 -3.22 -11.24 14.39
N GLY A 86 -3.92 -10.11 14.48
CA GLY A 86 -5.13 -9.87 13.69
C GLY A 86 -4.88 -9.62 12.20
N ARG A 87 -3.64 -9.30 11.78
CA ARG A 87 -3.34 -8.86 10.39
C ARG A 87 -2.02 -9.44 9.84
N PRO A 88 -1.82 -10.77 9.88
CA PRO A 88 -0.58 -11.40 9.45
C PRO A 88 -0.28 -11.14 7.97
N GLU A 89 -1.30 -11.00 7.12
CA GLU A 89 -1.15 -10.74 5.69
C GLU A 89 -0.56 -9.35 5.42
N VAL A 90 -1.03 -8.32 6.14
CA VAL A 90 -0.53 -6.94 5.99
C VAL A 90 0.93 -6.86 6.45
N GLU A 91 1.26 -7.45 7.60
CA GLU A 91 2.62 -7.48 8.11
C GLU A 91 3.57 -8.26 7.19
N SER A 92 3.10 -9.39 6.65
CA SER A 92 3.87 -10.19 5.69
C SER A 92 4.15 -9.42 4.41
N ASN A 93 3.17 -8.67 3.90
CA ASN A 93 3.35 -7.85 2.69
C ASN A 93 4.36 -6.72 2.93
N ILE A 94 4.25 -5.98 4.04
CA ILE A 94 5.22 -4.94 4.41
C ILE A 94 6.63 -5.53 4.55
N HIS A 95 6.75 -6.69 5.19
CA HIS A 95 8.01 -7.39 5.32
C HIS A 95 8.59 -7.79 3.96
N ARG A 96 7.74 -8.28 3.04
CA ARG A 96 8.14 -8.64 1.68
C ARG A 96 8.66 -7.45 0.90
N THR A 97 7.90 -6.34 0.84
CA THR A 97 8.33 -5.12 0.15
C THR A 97 9.67 -4.63 0.69
N ARG A 98 9.83 -4.61 2.02
CA ARG A 98 11.10 -4.24 2.65
C ARG A 98 12.26 -5.17 2.25
N LYS A 99 12.03 -6.48 2.20
CA LYS A 99 13.06 -7.46 1.85
C LYS A 99 13.46 -7.40 0.37
N CYS A 100 12.47 -7.26 -0.51
CA CYS A 100 12.64 -7.28 -1.95
C CYS A 100 13.12 -5.93 -2.52
N PHE A 101 12.82 -4.82 -1.86
CA PHE A 101 13.18 -3.48 -2.31
C PHE A 101 14.12 -2.77 -1.33
N ASP A 102 13.63 -2.34 -0.17
CA ASP A 102 14.39 -1.46 0.74
C ASP A 102 15.77 -2.02 1.14
N LEU A 103 15.83 -3.31 1.49
CA LEU A 103 17.07 -3.97 1.92
C LEU A 103 18.03 -4.27 0.76
N GLN A 104 17.59 -4.14 -0.49
CA GLN A 104 18.45 -4.27 -1.67
C GLN A 104 19.15 -2.95 -2.04
N LEU A 105 18.72 -1.83 -1.43
CA LEU A 105 19.28 -0.53 -1.72
C LEU A 105 20.62 -0.31 -1.01
N PRO A 106 21.56 0.42 -1.63
CA PRO A 106 22.82 0.76 -0.99
C PRO A 106 22.58 1.61 0.27
N GLY A 107 23.26 1.26 1.36
CA GLY A 107 23.11 1.92 2.65
C GLY A 107 21.95 1.41 3.54
N ALA A 108 21.28 0.32 3.16
CA ALA A 108 20.24 -0.28 3.99
C ALA A 108 20.79 -0.83 5.32
N LEU A 109 20.23 -0.37 6.45
CA LEU A 109 20.74 -0.64 7.80
C LEU A 109 20.26 -1.97 8.43
N GLY A 110 19.51 -2.79 7.70
CA GLY A 110 18.91 -4.01 8.25
C GLY A 110 17.77 -3.73 9.24
N SER A 111 17.38 -4.75 10.02
CA SER A 111 16.16 -4.84 10.83
C SER A 111 16.32 -4.45 12.29
N GLY A 112 17.54 -4.13 12.73
CA GLY A 112 17.76 -3.70 14.10
C GLY A 112 19.19 -3.20 14.35
N PRO A 113 19.46 -2.70 15.57
CA PRO A 113 20.72 -2.05 15.86
C PRO A 113 21.96 -2.94 15.70
N LYS A 114 21.79 -4.26 15.83
CA LYS A 114 22.83 -5.30 15.75
C LYS A 114 22.78 -6.11 14.44
N ASP A 115 21.97 -5.68 13.46
CA ASP A 115 21.84 -6.42 12.21
C ASP A 115 23.19 -6.43 11.46
N PRO A 116 23.69 -7.60 11.00
CA PRO A 116 24.93 -7.68 10.23
C PRO A 116 24.95 -6.76 9.00
N LEU A 117 23.79 -6.53 8.36
CA LEU A 117 23.68 -5.57 7.25
C LEU A 117 24.15 -4.18 7.63
N ARG A 118 23.99 -3.77 8.89
CA ARG A 118 24.39 -2.46 9.39
C ARG A 118 25.92 -2.26 9.42
N GLN A 119 26.68 -3.33 9.63
CA GLN A 119 28.15 -3.30 9.58
C GLN A 119 28.67 -3.26 8.14
N ILE A 120 27.88 -3.81 7.21
CA ILE A 120 28.16 -3.82 5.76
C ILE A 120 27.74 -2.48 5.13
N ALA A 121 26.75 -1.79 5.72
CA ALA A 121 26.15 -0.56 5.21
C ALA A 121 26.94 0.72 5.50
N ASP A 122 28.28 0.66 5.53
CA ASP A 122 29.13 1.86 5.53
C ASP A 122 29.24 2.37 4.08
N CYS A 123 28.23 3.14 3.68
CA CYS A 123 28.05 3.63 2.32
C CYS A 123 28.34 5.13 2.26
N PRO A 124 29.29 5.60 1.43
CA PRO A 124 29.52 7.03 1.25
C PRO A 124 28.27 7.68 0.64
N THR A 125 28.00 8.95 1.01
CA THR A 125 26.75 9.65 0.68
C THR A 125 26.43 9.66 -0.81
N GLU A 126 27.46 9.70 -1.67
CA GLU A 126 27.34 9.71 -3.13
C GLU A 126 26.77 8.40 -3.70
N LYS A 127 26.81 7.31 -2.94
CA LYS A 127 26.25 6.01 -3.31
C LYS A 127 24.85 5.78 -2.72
N LEU A 128 24.31 6.71 -1.94
CA LEU A 128 22.96 6.62 -1.42
C LEU A 128 21.93 6.90 -2.53
N VAL A 129 20.76 6.30 -2.39
CA VAL A 129 19.66 6.48 -3.33
C VAL A 129 18.99 7.83 -3.08
N HIS A 130 18.89 8.65 -4.13
CA HIS A 130 18.11 9.89 -4.08
C HIS A 130 16.62 9.59 -3.85
N PHE A 131 15.96 10.40 -3.03
CA PHE A 131 14.55 10.23 -2.67
C PHE A 131 13.63 10.00 -3.89
N ASN A 132 13.77 10.78 -4.97
CA ASN A 132 12.89 10.63 -6.13
C ASN A 132 13.08 9.27 -6.85
N HIS A 133 14.30 8.69 -6.84
CA HIS A 133 14.53 7.34 -7.35
C HIS A 133 13.93 6.28 -6.42
N TYR A 134 14.03 6.50 -5.11
CA TYR A 134 13.38 5.64 -4.12
C TYR A 134 11.85 5.63 -4.29
N GLU A 135 11.25 6.81 -4.44
CA GLU A 135 9.80 6.96 -4.60
C GLU A 135 9.31 6.30 -5.89
N GLN A 136 10.00 6.52 -7.03
CA GLN A 136 9.69 5.84 -8.29
C GLN A 136 9.86 4.32 -8.19
N GLY A 137 10.92 3.84 -7.56
CA GLY A 137 11.18 2.41 -7.40
C GLY A 137 10.16 1.72 -6.49
N LEU A 138 9.79 2.37 -5.38
CA LEU A 138 8.76 1.86 -4.48
C LEU A 138 7.40 1.80 -5.16
N TYR A 139 7.04 2.83 -5.94
CA TYR A 139 5.82 2.81 -6.74
C TYR A 139 5.79 1.63 -7.72
N CYS A 140 6.89 1.39 -8.45
CA CYS A 140 6.99 0.26 -9.37
C CYS A 140 6.91 -1.09 -8.65
N GLN A 141 7.58 -1.23 -7.52
CA GLN A 141 7.54 -2.46 -6.71
C GLN A 141 6.10 -2.78 -6.28
N LEU A 142 5.39 -1.81 -5.69
CA LEU A 142 4.02 -2.00 -5.21
C LEU A 142 3.05 -2.27 -6.35
N ALA A 143 3.19 -1.58 -7.48
CA ALA A 143 2.37 -1.83 -8.67
C ALA A 143 2.59 -3.25 -9.21
N ASN A 144 3.84 -3.68 -9.29
CA ASN A 144 4.22 -5.01 -9.80
C ASN A 144 3.80 -6.14 -8.85
N GLU A 145 3.77 -5.89 -7.54
CA GLU A 145 3.29 -6.87 -6.55
C GLU A 145 1.83 -7.27 -6.80
N ASN A 146 0.99 -6.38 -7.34
CA ASN A 146 -0.42 -6.67 -7.62
C ASN A 146 -0.63 -7.68 -8.76
N VAL A 147 0.34 -7.79 -9.68
CA VAL A 147 0.32 -8.75 -10.80
C VAL A 147 1.32 -9.90 -10.62
N SER A 148 2.01 -9.93 -9.47
CA SER A 148 2.89 -11.04 -9.11
C SER A 148 2.07 -12.19 -8.54
N ASP A 149 2.37 -13.41 -8.96
CA ASP A 149 1.78 -14.60 -8.36
C ASP A 149 2.30 -14.82 -6.94
N SER A 150 1.46 -15.47 -6.14
CA SER A 150 1.86 -15.92 -4.80
C SER A 150 1.49 -17.38 -4.61
N ALA A 151 2.45 -18.18 -4.13
CA ALA A 151 2.20 -19.56 -3.72
C ALA A 151 1.11 -19.67 -2.64
N SER A 152 1.00 -18.66 -1.76
CA SER A 152 -0.05 -18.62 -0.73
C SER A 152 -1.45 -18.39 -1.30
N ALA A 153 -1.55 -17.90 -2.54
CA ALA A 153 -2.79 -17.65 -3.25
C ALA A 153 -3.04 -18.68 -4.38
N GLY A 154 -2.36 -19.84 -4.34
CA GLY A 154 -2.49 -20.88 -5.36
C GLY A 154 -1.86 -20.52 -6.70
N TYR A 155 -0.81 -19.68 -6.70
CA TYR A 155 -0.14 -19.15 -7.90
C TYR A 155 -1.03 -18.27 -8.77
N LEU A 156 -2.06 -17.66 -8.17
CA LEU A 156 -2.86 -16.64 -8.80
C LEU A 156 -2.41 -15.26 -8.32
N ASP A 157 -2.26 -14.31 -9.24
CA ASP A 157 -2.00 -12.92 -8.89
C ASP A 157 -3.29 -12.21 -8.39
N SER A 158 -3.09 -11.10 -7.69
CA SER A 158 -4.20 -10.37 -7.06
C SER A 158 -5.18 -9.80 -8.08
N PHE A 159 -4.69 -9.37 -9.24
CA PHE A 159 -5.50 -8.80 -10.31
C PHE A 159 -6.34 -9.85 -11.04
N THR A 160 -5.80 -11.04 -11.31
CA THR A 160 -6.58 -12.13 -11.88
C THR A 160 -7.72 -12.52 -10.94
N ARG A 161 -7.43 -12.68 -9.64
CA ARG A 161 -8.46 -12.95 -8.62
C ARG A 161 -9.53 -11.86 -8.58
N MET A 162 -9.11 -10.59 -8.60
CA MET A 162 -10.00 -9.44 -8.56
C MET A 162 -10.89 -9.37 -9.81
N LYS A 163 -10.33 -9.63 -10.99
CA LYS A 163 -11.06 -9.70 -12.26
C LYS A 163 -12.14 -10.79 -12.23
N GLU A 164 -11.83 -11.96 -11.69
CA GLU A 164 -12.82 -13.02 -11.52
C GLU A 164 -13.93 -12.65 -10.55
N LEU A 165 -13.60 -12.04 -9.41
CA LEU A 165 -14.60 -11.59 -8.42
C LEU A 165 -15.55 -10.53 -9.01
N LEU A 166 -15.00 -9.57 -9.76
CA LEU A 166 -15.77 -8.54 -10.47
C LEU A 166 -16.64 -9.13 -11.59
N ALA A 167 -16.15 -10.15 -12.31
CA ALA A 167 -16.90 -10.83 -13.36
C ALA A 167 -18.06 -11.66 -12.80
N ARG A 168 -17.84 -12.31 -11.65
CA ARG A 168 -18.86 -13.12 -10.95
C ARG A 168 -19.89 -12.28 -10.20
N GLY A 169 -19.64 -10.98 -9.98
CA GLY A 169 -20.52 -10.10 -9.19
C GLY A 169 -20.62 -10.53 -7.73
N THR A 170 -19.56 -11.14 -7.18
CA THR A 170 -19.56 -11.75 -5.84
C THR A 170 -19.60 -10.71 -4.72
N PHE A 171 -19.33 -9.44 -5.02
CA PHE A 171 -19.49 -8.34 -4.09
C PHE A 171 -20.07 -7.12 -4.81
N GLU A 172 -20.89 -6.36 -4.09
CA GLU A 172 -21.40 -5.06 -4.54
C GLU A 172 -20.46 -3.96 -4.06
N PRO A 173 -19.79 -3.23 -4.97
CA PRO A 173 -18.91 -2.15 -4.56
C PRO A 173 -19.71 -0.99 -3.98
N ASN A 174 -19.30 -0.50 -2.82
CA ASN A 174 -19.81 0.76 -2.27
C ASN A 174 -19.05 1.92 -2.92
N TYR A 175 -19.74 2.77 -3.67
CA TYR A 175 -19.10 3.89 -4.35
C TYR A 175 -19.21 5.17 -3.54
N LEU A 176 -18.15 5.97 -3.58
CA LEU A 176 -18.19 7.33 -3.07
C LEU A 176 -19.30 8.13 -3.78
N PRO A 177 -20.16 8.87 -3.05
CA PRO A 177 -21.19 9.70 -3.66
C PRO A 177 -20.59 10.71 -4.64
N GLU A 178 -21.28 10.99 -5.75
CA GLU A 178 -20.78 11.86 -6.83
C GLU A 178 -20.29 13.23 -6.35
N HIS A 179 -21.04 13.86 -5.44
CA HIS A 179 -20.71 15.17 -4.86
C HIS A 179 -19.44 15.18 -3.99
N GLN A 180 -18.85 14.02 -3.70
CA GLN A 180 -17.62 13.89 -2.90
C GLN A 180 -16.43 13.41 -3.76
N ARG A 181 -16.61 13.24 -5.07
CA ARG A 181 -15.57 12.77 -6.00
C ARG A 181 -14.66 13.91 -6.51
N GLU A 182 -14.97 15.16 -6.16
CA GLU A 182 -14.22 16.38 -6.50
C GLU A 182 -13.33 16.87 -5.34
#